data_AF-A0A809RUN9-F1
#
_entry.id   AF-A0A809RUN9-F1
#
_cell.length_a   1.000
_cell.length_b   1.000
_cell.length_c   1.000
_cell.angle_alpha   90.00
_cell.angle_beta   90.00
_cell.angle_gamma   90.00
#
_symmetry.space_group_name_H-M   'P 1'
#
loop_
_entity.id
_entity.type
_entity.pdbx_description
1 polymer ?
#
loop_
_entity_poly.entity_id
_entity_poly.type
_entity_poly.pdbx_seq_one_letter_code
_entity_poly.pdbx_strand_id
1 'polypeptide(L)'
;MEPPNASDRAPAPVSSGEAFRYWLKLGFISFGGPAGQIAMMHQELVERRRWISERRFLHALNYCMLLAGLTWIYLAFGDVPAVAGILYGIKPAVAAIVVFAAWRIGSRALRNGILWAMAAAGLAWSLVVAG
;
A
#
# COMPACT_ATOMS: atom_id res chain seq x y z
N MET A 1 2.30 -32.63 -36.73
CA MET A 1 3.38 -31.71 -36.31
C MET A 1 2.69 -30.49 -35.73
N GLU A 2 2.64 -30.39 -34.40
CA GLU A 2 2.06 -29.24 -33.70
C GLU A 2 2.99 -28.03 -33.89
N PRO A 3 2.49 -26.83 -34.22
CA PRO A 3 3.33 -25.64 -34.35
C PRO A 3 3.99 -25.29 -32.99
N PRO A 4 5.24 -24.80 -32.98
CA PRO A 4 5.95 -24.46 -31.75
C PRO A 4 5.18 -23.39 -30.95
N ASN A 5 4.94 -23.67 -29.67
CA ASN A 5 4.16 -22.82 -28.76
C ASN A 5 4.89 -21.50 -28.49
N ALA A 6 4.18 -20.37 -28.56
CA ALA A 6 4.76 -19.03 -28.43
C ALA A 6 5.40 -18.77 -27.04
N SER A 7 5.12 -19.62 -26.05
CA SER A 7 5.67 -19.59 -24.70
C SER A 7 7.15 -20.00 -24.59
N ASP A 8 7.73 -20.64 -25.60
CA ASP A 8 9.12 -21.13 -25.58
C ASP A 8 10.15 -20.10 -26.10
N ARG A 9 9.69 -18.93 -26.57
CA ARG A 9 10.60 -17.85 -26.98
C ARG A 9 11.08 -17.10 -25.74
N ALA A 10 12.40 -17.07 -25.53
CA ALA A 10 13.00 -16.26 -24.48
C ALA A 10 12.53 -14.79 -24.63
N PRO A 11 12.04 -14.15 -23.55
CA PRO A 11 11.56 -12.79 -23.62
C PRO A 11 12.69 -11.85 -24.06
N ALA A 12 12.40 -10.98 -25.04
CA ALA A 12 13.37 -10.02 -25.53
C ALA A 12 13.90 -9.16 -24.37
N PRO A 13 15.21 -8.86 -24.31
CA PRO A 13 15.79 -8.08 -23.23
C PRO A 13 15.18 -6.67 -23.23
N VAL A 14 14.41 -6.36 -22.19
CA VAL A 14 13.81 -5.04 -22.00
C VAL A 14 14.92 -4.01 -21.76
N SER A 15 14.94 -2.95 -22.56
CA SER A 15 15.88 -1.87 -22.40
C SER A 15 15.56 -1.09 -21.12
N SER A 16 16.59 -0.69 -20.36
CA SER A 16 16.41 0.17 -19.18
C SER A 16 15.63 1.45 -19.50
N GLY A 17 15.73 1.96 -20.73
CA GLY A 17 14.95 3.11 -21.19
C GLY A 17 13.46 2.81 -21.42
N GLU A 18 13.10 1.60 -21.85
CA GLU A 18 11.72 1.14 -21.95
C GLU A 18 11.14 0.88 -20.56
N ALA A 19 11.89 0.22 -19.69
CA ALA A 19 11.49 0.01 -18.30
C ALA A 19 11.27 1.34 -17.57
N PHE A 20 12.18 2.31 -17.74
CA PHE A 20 12.03 3.65 -17.18
C PHE A 20 10.81 4.40 -17.74
N ARG A 21 10.58 4.40 -19.06
CA ARG A 21 9.37 5.02 -19.65
C ARG A 21 8.09 4.34 -19.23
N TYR A 22 8.11 3.02 -19.10
CA TYR A 22 6.97 2.26 -18.61
C TYR A 22 6.67 2.60 -17.15
N TRP A 23 7.69 2.62 -16.28
CA TRP A 23 7.55 3.04 -14.87
C TRP A 23 7.12 4.50 -14.74
N LEU A 24 7.58 5.39 -15.61
CA LEU A 24 7.14 6.77 -15.66
C LEU A 24 5.66 6.86 -16.07
N LYS A 25 5.26 6.15 -17.12
CA LYS A 25 3.87 6.09 -17.60
C LYS A 25 2.93 5.43 -16.58
N LEU A 26 3.38 4.36 -15.94
CA LEU A 26 2.69 3.69 -14.84
C LEU A 26 2.56 4.65 -13.66
N GLY A 27 3.62 5.40 -13.36
CA GLY A 27 3.63 6.53 -12.44
C GLY A 27 2.52 7.52 -12.78
N PHE A 28 2.46 8.05 -14.00
CA PHE A 28 1.42 8.99 -14.47
C PHE A 28 -0.01 8.42 -14.40
N ILE A 29 -0.21 7.13 -14.68
CA ILE A 29 -1.51 6.45 -14.57
C ILE A 29 -1.89 6.25 -13.10
N SER A 30 -0.93 5.94 -12.22
CA SER A 30 -1.10 5.95 -10.76
C SER A 30 -1.22 7.38 -10.20
N PHE A 31 -0.75 8.39 -10.93
CA PHE A 31 -0.76 9.82 -10.60
C PHE A 31 -2.08 10.52 -10.91
N GLY A 32 -3.14 9.79 -11.23
CA GLY A 32 -4.47 10.29 -10.88
C GLY A 32 -4.53 10.64 -9.39
N GLY A 33 -3.72 10.00 -8.54
CA GLY A 33 -3.71 10.24 -7.11
C GLY A 33 -5.08 9.97 -6.48
N PRO A 34 -5.28 10.38 -5.22
CA PRO A 34 -6.58 10.25 -4.59
C PRO A 34 -7.68 10.93 -5.41
N ALA A 35 -7.39 12.10 -6.00
CA ALA A 35 -8.36 12.88 -6.78
C ALA A 35 -8.84 12.19 -8.06
N GLY A 36 -7.93 11.56 -8.81
CA GLY A 36 -8.22 10.81 -10.03
C GLY A 36 -8.90 9.47 -9.74
N GLN A 37 -8.57 8.84 -8.61
CA GLN A 37 -9.34 7.69 -8.11
C GLN A 37 -10.76 8.09 -7.69
N ILE A 38 -10.92 9.24 -7.03
CA ILE A 38 -12.23 9.81 -6.68
C ILE A 38 -13.01 10.14 -7.97
N ALA A 39 -12.37 10.71 -8.99
CA ALA A 39 -13.01 11.02 -10.27
C ALA A 39 -13.42 9.75 -11.03
N MET A 40 -12.58 8.72 -11.06
CA MET A 40 -12.93 7.42 -11.62
C MET A 40 -14.08 6.75 -10.86
N MET A 41 -14.04 6.82 -9.52
CA MET A 41 -15.09 6.28 -8.67
C MET A 41 -16.42 7.03 -8.86
N HIS A 42 -16.36 8.35 -9.03
CA HIS A 42 -17.50 9.20 -9.37
C HIS A 42 -18.10 8.84 -10.73
N GLN A 43 -17.27 8.81 -11.79
CA GLN A 43 -17.73 8.44 -13.14
C GLN A 43 -18.35 7.05 -13.18
N GLU A 44 -17.77 6.08 -12.47
CA GLU A 44 -18.29 4.72 -12.48
C GLU A 44 -19.58 4.59 -11.65
N LEU A 45 -19.62 5.12 -10.43
CA LEU A 45 -20.76 4.95 -9.51
C LEU A 45 -21.93 5.89 -9.79
N VAL A 46 -21.65 7.13 -10.17
CA VAL A 46 -22.65 8.19 -10.36
C VAL A 46 -23.09 8.27 -11.82
N GLU A 47 -22.16 8.34 -12.77
CA GLU A 47 -22.51 8.59 -14.18
C GLU A 47 -22.84 7.30 -14.93
N ARG A 48 -21.94 6.30 -14.92
CA ARG A 48 -22.11 5.05 -15.67
C ARG A 48 -23.14 4.12 -15.03
N ARG A 49 -23.00 3.83 -13.74
CA ARG A 49 -23.88 2.86 -13.04
C ARG A 49 -25.09 3.49 -12.36
N ARG A 50 -25.07 4.80 -12.07
CA ARG A 50 -26.12 5.54 -11.36
C ARG A 50 -26.57 4.88 -10.04
N TRP A 51 -25.67 4.20 -9.35
CA TRP A 51 -25.97 3.53 -8.07
C TRP A 51 -26.15 4.51 -6.90
N ILE A 52 -25.46 5.66 -6.97
CA ILE A 52 -25.52 6.72 -5.97
C ILE A 52 -25.69 8.08 -6.68
N SER A 53 -26.42 9.01 -6.05
CA SER A 53 -26.62 10.34 -6.62
C SER A 53 -25.42 11.26 -6.37
N GLU A 54 -25.26 12.26 -7.23
CA GLU A 54 -24.21 13.30 -7.13
C GLU A 54 -24.11 13.88 -5.71
N ARG A 55 -25.24 14.29 -5.14
CA ARG A 55 -25.31 14.84 -3.78
C ARG A 55 -24.85 13.85 -2.71
N ARG A 56 -25.15 12.56 -2.87
CA ARG A 56 -24.74 11.53 -1.90
C ARG A 56 -23.25 11.25 -1.99
N PHE A 57 -22.69 11.24 -3.21
CA PHE A 57 -21.26 11.11 -3.43
C PHE A 57 -20.48 12.29 -2.83
N LEU A 58 -20.90 13.52 -3.13
CA LEU A 58 -20.25 14.73 -2.62
C LEU A 58 -20.34 14.84 -1.09
N HIS A 59 -21.45 14.44 -0.47
CA HIS A 59 -21.53 14.35 1.00
C HIS A 59 -20.54 13.33 1.57
N ALA A 60 -20.48 12.11 1.01
CA ALA A 60 -19.55 11.09 1.48
C ALA A 60 -18.08 11.52 1.31
N LEU A 61 -17.76 12.18 0.20
CA LEU A 61 -16.43 12.73 -0.07
C LEU A 61 -16.06 13.81 0.94
N ASN A 62 -16.98 14.74 1.23
CA ASN A 62 -16.79 15.79 2.23
C ASN A 62 -16.58 15.20 3.63
N TYR A 63 -17.36 14.18 4.03
CA TYR A 63 -17.17 13.46 5.29
C TYR A 63 -15.79 12.78 5.37
N CYS A 64 -15.32 12.15 4.29
CA CYS A 64 -13.99 11.53 4.27
C CYS A 64 -12.88 12.57 4.46
N MET A 65 -12.98 13.74 3.81
CA MET A 65 -12.01 14.84 3.98
C MET A 65 -12.06 15.42 5.40
N LEU A 66 -13.25 15.62 5.96
CA LEU A 66 -13.42 16.05 7.36
C LEU A 66 -12.80 15.05 8.34
N LEU A 67 -13.09 13.75 8.18
CA LEU A 67 -12.57 12.70 9.04
C LEU A 67 -11.03 12.60 8.95
N ALA A 68 -10.47 12.70 7.75
CA ALA A 68 -9.03 12.73 7.55
C ALA A 68 -8.38 13.94 8.23
N GLY A 69 -8.99 15.12 8.13
CA GLY A 69 -8.55 16.32 8.85
C GLY A 69 -8.61 16.16 10.36
N LEU A 70 -9.70 15.58 10.88
CA LEU A 70 -9.85 15.33 12.32
C LEU A 70 -8.84 14.30 12.84
N THR A 71 -8.56 13.26 12.04
CA THR A 71 -7.51 12.28 12.34
C THR A 71 -6.13 12.93 12.32
N TRP A 72 -5.86 13.82 11.37
CA TRP A 72 -4.59 14.55 11.31
C TRP A 72 -4.42 15.47 12.53
N ILE A 73 -5.47 16.20 12.94
CA ILE A 73 -5.48 16.99 14.17
C ILE A 73 -5.24 16.07 15.39
N TYR A 74 -5.91 14.92 15.46
CA TYR A 74 -5.68 13.95 16.53
C TYR A 74 -4.24 13.44 16.57
N LEU A 75 -3.59 13.22 15.42
CA LEU A 75 -2.19 12.81 15.38
C LEU A 75 -1.24 13.98 15.73
N ALA A 76 -1.57 15.20 15.30
CA ALA A 76 -0.76 16.39 15.54
C ALA A 76 -0.85 16.91 16.99
N PHE A 77 -2.00 16.73 17.64
CA PHE A 77 -2.27 17.17 19.02
C PHE A 77 -2.46 15.99 20.00
N GLY A 78 -2.31 14.75 19.53
CA GLY A 78 -2.42 13.51 20.31
C GLY A 78 -1.19 13.20 21.18
N ASP A 79 -0.18 14.06 21.12
CA ASP A 79 0.98 14.11 22.02
C ASP A 79 0.59 14.61 23.44
N VAL A 80 -0.50 14.08 23.98
CA VAL A 80 -0.75 14.12 25.41
C VAL A 80 0.14 13.03 26.02
N PRO A 81 1.18 13.36 26.80
CA PRO A 81 2.17 12.40 27.31
C PRO A 81 1.57 11.25 28.14
N ALA A 82 0.30 11.38 28.56
CA ALA A 82 -0.48 10.33 29.20
C ALA A 82 -0.83 9.11 28.29
N VAL A 83 -0.96 9.30 26.97
CA VAL A 83 -1.31 8.21 26.03
C VAL A 83 -0.05 7.51 25.50
N ALA A 84 1.05 8.24 25.34
CA ALA A 84 2.36 7.70 24.97
C ALA A 84 2.85 6.61 25.94
N GLY A 85 2.56 6.75 27.25
CA GLY A 85 2.91 5.76 28.27
C GLY A 85 2.18 4.42 28.14
N ILE A 86 0.93 4.42 27.68
CA ILE A 86 0.13 3.20 27.48
C ILE A 86 0.47 2.54 26.14
N LEU A 87 0.70 3.33 25.08
CA LEU A 87 1.06 2.84 23.74
C LEU A 87 2.47 2.22 23.68
N TYR A 88 3.39 2.62 24.56
CA TYR A 88 4.70 1.96 24.69
C TYR A 88 4.59 0.48 25.11
N GLY A 89 3.52 0.11 25.84
CA GLY A 89 3.22 -1.29 26.19
C GLY A 89 2.67 -2.11 25.02
N ILE A 90 2.05 -1.47 24.03
CA ILE A 90 1.42 -2.15 22.87
C ILE A 90 2.43 -2.38 21.73
N LYS A 91 3.43 -1.49 21.57
CA LYS A 91 4.50 -1.63 20.57
C LYS A 91 5.18 -3.02 20.56
N PRO A 92 5.62 -3.60 21.69
CA PRO A 92 6.22 -4.94 21.70
C PRO A 92 5.22 -6.05 21.36
N ALA A 93 3.94 -5.89 21.72
CA ALA A 93 2.89 -6.87 21.40
C ALA A 93 2.61 -6.94 19.90
N VAL A 94 2.54 -5.78 19.23
CA VAL A 94 2.37 -5.71 17.77
C VAL A 94 3.59 -6.28 17.05
N ALA A 95 4.80 -5.94 17.51
CA ALA A 95 6.03 -6.51 16.96
C ALA A 95 6.06 -8.04 17.10
N ALA A 96 5.66 -8.57 18.26
CA ALA A 96 5.58 -10.02 18.48
C ALA A 96 4.57 -10.71 17.54
N ILE A 97 3.40 -10.10 17.30
CA ILE A 97 2.40 -10.63 16.36
C ILE A 97 2.93 -10.63 14.92
N VAL A 98 3.57 -9.54 14.49
CA VAL A 98 4.15 -9.42 13.13
C VAL A 98 5.26 -10.46 12.94
N VAL A 99 6.15 -10.61 13.92
CA VAL A 99 7.22 -11.63 13.89
C VAL A 99 6.62 -13.05 13.86
N PHE A 100 5.59 -13.32 14.66
CA PHE A 100 4.92 -14.61 14.68
C PHE A 100 4.24 -14.93 13.34
N ALA A 101 3.57 -13.94 12.73
CA ALA A 101 2.95 -14.08 11.41
C ALA A 101 4.01 -14.29 10.31
N ALA A 102 5.10 -13.51 10.34
CA ALA A 102 6.22 -13.65 9.42
C ALA A 102 6.88 -15.03 9.52
N TRP A 103 7.10 -15.52 10.74
CA TRP A 103 7.66 -16.86 10.98
C TRP A 103 6.71 -17.98 10.51
N ARG A 104 5.41 -17.86 10.79
CA ARG A 104 4.40 -18.84 10.41
C ARG A 104 4.22 -18.96 8.89
N ILE A 105 4.23 -17.83 8.19
CA ILE A 105 4.00 -17.79 6.73
C ILE A 105 5.33 -18.03 5.98
N GLY A 106 6.43 -17.44 6.46
CA GLY A 106 7.75 -17.53 5.84
C GLY A 106 8.36 -18.94 5.88
N SER A 107 8.10 -19.71 6.94
CA SER A 107 8.58 -21.09 7.07
C SER A 107 8.02 -22.07 6.03
N ARG A 108 6.93 -21.70 5.32
CA ARG A 108 6.38 -22.50 4.22
C ARG A 108 6.74 -22.01 2.83
N ALA A 109 7.16 -20.74 2.69
CA ALA A 109 7.39 -20.10 1.40
C ALA A 109 8.88 -19.87 1.07
N LEU A 110 9.77 -19.74 2.06
CA LEU A 110 11.17 -19.39 1.83
C LEU A 110 12.08 -20.63 1.80
N ARG A 111 12.43 -21.10 0.59
CA ARG A 111 13.57 -22.01 0.36
C ARG A 111 14.90 -21.28 0.06
N ASN A 112 14.89 -19.94 -0.12
CA ASN A 112 16.05 -19.14 -0.52
C ASN A 112 16.43 -18.05 0.50
N GLY A 113 17.73 -17.97 0.84
CA GLY A 113 18.29 -17.05 1.86
C GLY A 113 18.19 -15.55 1.56
N ILE A 114 17.94 -15.16 0.30
CA ILE A 114 17.79 -13.75 -0.11
C ILE A 114 16.54 -13.11 0.52
N LEU A 115 15.45 -13.86 0.66
CA LEU A 115 14.23 -13.38 1.29
C LEU A 115 14.39 -13.19 2.81
N TRP A 116 15.29 -13.95 3.44
CA TRP A 116 15.67 -13.76 4.84
C TRP A 116 16.45 -12.46 5.05
N ALA A 117 17.33 -12.09 4.10
CA ALA A 117 18.07 -10.83 4.15
C ALA A 117 17.15 -9.59 4.03
N MET A 118 16.14 -9.64 3.15
CA MET A 118 15.16 -8.56 3.02
C MET A 118 14.28 -8.42 4.28
N ALA A 119 13.89 -9.54 4.88
CA ALA A 119 13.14 -9.54 6.13
C ALA A 119 13.97 -8.95 7.29
N ALA A 120 15.25 -9.35 7.41
CA ALA A 120 16.16 -8.83 8.43
C ALA A 120 16.42 -7.33 8.26
N ALA A 121 16.57 -6.85 7.01
CA ALA A 121 16.73 -5.43 6.72
C ALA A 121 15.49 -4.61 7.11
N GLY A 122 14.29 -5.12 6.85
CA GLY A 122 13.04 -4.47 7.27
C GLY A 122 12.88 -4.42 8.79
N LEU A 123 13.27 -5.50 9.48
CA LEU A 123 13.24 -5.57 10.95
C LEU A 123 14.27 -4.63 11.59
N ALA A 124 15.49 -4.57 11.05
CA ALA A 124 16.52 -3.65 11.50
C ALA A 124 16.11 -2.19 11.26
N TRP A 125 15.53 -1.87 10.10
CA TRP A 125 15.02 -0.54 9.81
C TRP A 125 13.89 -0.12 10.76
N SER A 126 12.98 -1.05 11.07
CA SER A 126 11.90 -0.81 12.03
C SER A 126 12.41 -0.58 13.45
N LEU A 127 13.50 -1.25 13.87
CA LEU A 127 14.11 -1.05 15.18
C LEU A 127 14.84 0.30 15.27
N VAL A 128 15.47 0.76 14.17
CA VAL A 128 16.14 2.07 14.10
C VAL A 128 15.14 3.23 14.12
N VAL A 129 13.94 3.06 13.55
CA VAL A 129 12.87 4.07 13.59
C VAL A 129 12.10 4.08 14.91
N ALA A 130 12.19 2.99 15.70
CA ALA A 130 11.47 2.84 16.96
C ALA A 130 12.29 3.17 18.23
N GLY A 131 13.61 3.40 18.09
CA GLY A 131 14.48 3.92 19.15
C GLY A 131 14.61 5.43 19.08
#